data_AF-A0AAW5EJD4-F1
#
_entry.id   AF-A0AAW5EJD4-F1
#
_cell.length_a   1.000
_cell.length_b   1.000
_cell.length_c   1.000
_cell.angle_alpha   90.00
_cell.angle_beta   90.00
_cell.angle_gamma   90.00
#
_symmetry.space_group_name_H-M   'P 1'
#
loop_
_entity.id
_entity.type
_entity.pdbx_description
1 polymer ?
#
loop_
_entity_poly.entity_id
_entity_poly.type
_entity_poly.pdbx_seq_one_letter_code
_entity_poly.pdbx_strand_id
1 'polypeptide(L)'
;PGVWAVVNYRFAHFFYTKNFKRTARIISGISQFLTGVDLHPGATLGRRIFIDHANGVVIGQTAVIEDDVLIYQGVTLGGTSL
;
A
#
# COMPACT_ATOMS: atom_id res chain seq x y z
N PRO A 1 -4.20 9.36 -8.38
CA PRO A 1 -4.54 8.58 -7.16
C PRO A 1 -3.39 7.67 -6.66
N GLY A 2 -2.79 6.87 -7.55
CA GLY A 2 -1.73 5.92 -7.17
C GLY A 2 -0.45 6.53 -6.59
N VAL A 3 0.03 7.66 -7.13
CA VAL A 3 1.19 8.38 -6.55
C VAL A 3 0.94 8.75 -5.09
N TRP A 4 -0.25 9.27 -4.77
CA TRP A 4 -0.64 9.61 -3.40
C TRP A 4 -0.73 8.37 -2.50
N ALA A 5 -1.21 7.23 -3.01
CA ALA A 5 -1.22 5.97 -2.28
C ALA A 5 0.20 5.51 -1.91
N VAL A 6 1.15 5.58 -2.85
CA VAL A 6 2.55 5.24 -2.61
C VAL A 6 3.19 6.19 -1.60
N VAL A 7 2.99 7.52 -1.74
CA VAL A 7 3.53 8.53 -0.81
C VAL A 7 3.00 8.31 0.61
N ASN A 8 1.68 8.18 0.77
CA ASN A 8 1.05 7.95 2.07
C ASN A 8 1.52 6.63 2.69
N TYR A 9 1.67 5.58 1.88
CA TYR A 9 2.25 4.34 2.33
C TYR A 9 3.67 4.53 2.87
N ARG A 10 4.54 5.32 2.24
CA ARG A 10 5.91 5.54 2.78
C ARG A 10 5.87 6.17 4.16
N PHE A 11 4.97 7.13 4.40
CA PHE A 11 4.74 7.68 5.73
C PHE A 11 4.19 6.63 6.70
N ALA A 12 3.16 5.87 6.30
CA ALA A 12 2.58 4.83 7.15
C ALA A 12 3.59 3.71 7.48
N HIS A 13 4.40 3.29 6.51
CA HIS A 13 5.46 2.30 6.65
C HIS A 13 6.57 2.78 7.59
N PHE A 14 6.91 4.07 7.56
CA PHE A 14 7.82 4.66 8.56
C PHE A 14 7.29 4.48 9.99
N PHE A 15 6.02 4.81 10.26
CA PHE A 15 5.43 4.57 11.58
C PHE A 15 5.35 3.07 11.92
N TYR A 16 5.05 2.23 10.92
CA TYR A 16 4.95 0.78 11.09
C TYR A 16 6.30 0.18 11.52
N THR A 17 7.40 0.55 10.87
CA THR A 17 8.75 0.06 11.19
C THR A 17 9.26 0.56 12.54
N LYS A 18 8.72 1.67 13.05
CA LYS A 18 8.97 2.20 14.40
C LYS A 18 8.04 1.64 15.48
N ASN A 19 7.31 0.55 15.19
CA ASN A 19 6.33 -0.09 16.08
C ASN A 19 5.09 0.75 16.45
N PHE A 20 4.86 1.91 15.81
CA PHE A 20 3.61 2.66 15.94
C PHE A 20 2.52 2.09 15.03
N LYS A 21 2.18 0.81 15.23
CA LYS A 21 1.31 0.03 14.32
C LYS A 21 -0.09 0.63 14.18
N ARG A 22 -0.67 1.13 15.27
CA ARG A 22 -2.00 1.76 15.27
C ARG A 22 -2.01 3.02 14.42
N THR A 23 -1.03 3.91 14.63
CA THR A 23 -0.87 5.14 13.83
C THR A 23 -0.68 4.82 12.36
N ALA A 24 0.17 3.85 12.03
CA ALA A 24 0.38 3.40 10.65
C ALA A 24 -0.92 2.90 9.99
N ARG A 25 -1.74 2.12 10.71
CA ARG A 25 -3.02 1.63 10.20
C ARG A 25 -4.04 2.76 10.01
N ILE A 26 -4.07 3.76 10.89
CA ILE A 26 -4.92 4.95 10.72
C ILE A 26 -4.53 5.72 9.45
N ILE A 27 -3.24 5.98 9.25
CA ILE A 27 -2.73 6.66 8.04
C ILE A 27 -3.09 5.86 6.79
N SER A 28 -2.94 4.53 6.83
CA SER A 28 -3.27 3.66 5.70
C SER A 28 -4.77 3.66 5.39
N GLY A 29 -5.63 3.67 6.42
CA GLY A 29 -7.08 3.78 6.25
C GLY A 29 -7.52 5.12 5.66
N ILE A 30 -6.91 6.23 6.10
CA ILE A 30 -7.13 7.54 5.47
C ILE A 30 -6.67 7.53 4.01
N SER A 31 -5.51 6.94 3.72
CA SER A 31 -5.02 6.81 2.35
C SER A 31 -5.96 5.97 1.48
N GLN A 32 -6.45 4.85 1.99
CA GLN A 32 -7.41 4.00 1.28
C GLN A 32 -8.69 4.76 0.96
N PHE A 33 -9.24 5.52 1.92
CA PHE A 33 -10.41 6.36 1.70
C PHE A 33 -10.18 7.41 0.60
N LEU A 34 -9.01 8.06 0.58
CA LEU A 34 -8.70 9.11 -0.39
C LEU A 34 -8.31 8.60 -1.78
N THR A 35 -7.79 7.39 -1.89
CA THR A 35 -7.13 6.90 -3.13
C THR A 35 -7.77 5.66 -3.75
N GLY A 36 -8.60 4.93 -3.00
CA GLY A 36 -9.18 3.65 -3.42
C GLY A 36 -8.19 2.47 -3.40
N VAL A 37 -6.97 2.66 -2.89
CA VAL A 37 -5.92 1.64 -2.77
C VAL A 37 -5.86 1.14 -1.34
N ASP A 38 -6.11 -0.15 -1.13
CA ASP A 38 -5.81 -0.83 0.14
C ASP A 38 -4.35 -1.29 0.14
N LEU A 39 -3.47 -0.48 0.74
CA LEU A 39 -2.05 -0.77 0.82
C LEU A 39 -1.63 -0.87 2.28
N HIS A 40 -1.38 -2.10 2.73
CA HIS A 40 -1.01 -2.36 4.12
C HIS A 40 0.38 -1.76 4.43
N PRO A 41 0.55 -1.05 5.56
CA PRO A 41 1.82 -0.37 5.86
C PRO A 41 2.97 -1.32 6.20
N GLY A 42 2.66 -2.61 6.39
CA GLY A 42 3.63 -3.67 6.60
C GLY A 42 4.21 -4.28 5.32
N ALA A 43 3.64 -3.96 4.15
CA ALA A 43 4.18 -4.44 2.87
C ALA A 43 5.63 -3.96 2.68
N THR A 44 6.33 -4.55 1.70
CA THR A 44 7.65 -4.09 1.26
C THR A 44 7.55 -3.64 -0.19
N LEU A 45 7.88 -2.37 -0.45
CA LEU A 45 7.84 -1.77 -1.79
C LEU A 45 9.23 -1.27 -2.20
N GLY A 46 9.68 -1.68 -3.37
CA GLY A 46 10.87 -1.18 -4.07
C GLY A 46 10.68 0.24 -4.60
N ARG A 47 11.56 0.67 -5.50
CA ARG A 47 11.59 2.01 -6.09
C ARG A 47 10.77 2.05 -7.38
N ARG A 48 10.36 3.27 -7.78
CA ARG A 48 9.67 3.52 -9.07
C ARG A 48 8.40 2.67 -9.27
N ILE A 49 7.69 2.39 -8.18
CA ILE A 49 6.36 1.78 -8.23
C ILE A 49 5.36 2.78 -8.81
N PHE A 50 4.65 2.38 -9.85
CA PHE A 50 3.56 3.16 -10.43
C PHE A 50 2.25 2.39 -10.30
N ILE A 51 1.26 3.02 -9.67
CA ILE A 51 -0.11 2.49 -9.60
C ILE A 51 -0.96 3.36 -10.52
N ASP A 52 -1.38 2.80 -11.64
CA ASP A 52 -2.28 3.45 -12.58
C ASP A 52 -3.71 2.99 -12.36
N HIS A 53 -4.67 3.90 -12.52
CA HIS A 53 -6.10 3.66 -12.28
C HIS A 53 -6.51 3.08 -10.90
N ALA A 54 -5.58 2.85 -9.97
CA ALA A 54 -5.60 2.71 -8.50
C ALA A 54 -6.81 2.08 -7.76
N ASN A 55 -8.04 2.39 -8.15
CA ASN A 55 -9.26 1.91 -7.53
C ASN A 55 -9.28 0.37 -7.45
N GLY A 56 -9.55 -0.14 -6.24
CA GLY A 56 -9.68 -1.56 -6.00
C GLY A 56 -8.36 -2.33 -5.96
N VAL A 57 -7.21 -1.65 -5.96
CA VAL A 57 -5.92 -2.29 -5.72
C VAL A 57 -5.81 -2.71 -4.24
N VAL A 58 -5.39 -3.94 -3.99
CA VAL A 58 -5.17 -4.50 -2.64
C VAL A 58 -3.77 -5.09 -2.54
N ILE A 59 -2.99 -4.62 -1.57
CA ILE A 59 -1.62 -5.09 -1.29
C ILE A 59 -1.51 -5.45 0.20
N GLY A 60 -1.38 -6.74 0.47
CA GLY A 60 -1.40 -7.33 1.80
C GLY A 60 -0.15 -7.06 2.63
N GLN A 61 -0.25 -7.37 3.93
CA GLN A 61 0.80 -7.07 4.92
C GLN A 61 2.17 -7.65 4.59
N THR A 62 2.24 -8.85 4.04
CA THR A 62 3.49 -9.56 3.78
C THR A 62 3.90 -9.50 2.31
N ALA A 63 3.21 -8.70 1.50
CA ALA A 63 3.51 -8.56 0.09
C ALA A 63 4.89 -7.90 -0.10
N VAL A 64 5.64 -8.40 -1.08
CA VAL A 64 6.91 -7.81 -1.52
C VAL A 64 6.74 -7.44 -2.99
N ILE A 65 6.94 -6.16 -3.29
CA ILE A 65 6.90 -5.60 -4.64
C ILE A 65 8.27 -4.98 -4.89
N GLU A 66 8.98 -5.45 -5.92
CA GLU A 66 10.33 -4.99 -6.25
C GLU A 66 10.32 -3.70 -7.08
N ASP A 67 11.50 -3.25 -7.52
CA ASP A 67 11.68 -2.05 -8.34
C ASP A 67 10.91 -2.11 -9.70
N ASP A 68 10.53 -0.93 -10.22
CA ASP A 68 9.99 -0.76 -11.59
C ASP A 68 8.68 -1.51 -11.89
N VAL A 69 7.83 -1.69 -10.88
CA VAL A 69 6.55 -2.37 -11.04
C VAL A 69 5.43 -1.39 -11.37
N LEU A 70 4.65 -1.74 -12.40
CA LEU A 70 3.40 -1.10 -12.80
C LEU A 70 2.21 -1.94 -12.33
N ILE A 71 1.26 -1.32 -11.62
CA ILE A 71 0.05 -1.97 -11.10
C ILE A 71 -1.17 -1.22 -11.60
N TYR A 72 -2.13 -1.96 -12.16
CA TYR A 72 -3.42 -1.43 -12.62
C TYR A 72 -4.54 -1.64 -11.60
N GLN A 73 -5.70 -1.03 -11.86
CA GLN A 73 -6.90 -1.15 -11.04
C GLN A 73 -7.30 -2.60 -10.76
N GLY A 74 -7.87 -2.87 -9.58
CA GLY A 74 -8.41 -4.17 -9.20
C GLY A 74 -7.38 -5.27 -8.90
N VAL A 75 -6.07 -5.02 -9.07
CA VAL A 75 -5.02 -6.00 -8.77
C VAL A 75 -5.00 -6.30 -7.27
N THR A 76 -4.96 -7.59 -6.91
CA THR A 76 -4.84 -8.06 -5.52
C THR A 76 -3.58 -8.89 -5.31
N LEU A 77 -2.73 -8.45 -4.39
CA LEU A 77 -1.59 -9.20 -3.85
C LEU A 77 -1.91 -9.54 -2.38
N GLY A 78 -2.71 -10.57 -2.16
CA GLY A 78 -3.24 -10.97 -0.85
C GLY A 78 -2.93 -12.42 -0.49
N GLY A 79 -3.46 -12.88 0.64
CA GLY A 79 -3.45 -14.29 1.05
C GLY A 79 -4.87 -14.86 1.02
N THR A 80 -5.01 -16.15 0.71
CA THR A 80 -6.31 -16.86 0.63
C THR A 80 -6.54 -17.82 1.80
N SER A 81 -5.74 -17.72 2.87
CA SER A 81 -5.95 -18.53 4.07
C SER A 81 -7.20 -18.03 4.80
N LEU A 82 -8.32 -18.70 4.53
CA LEU A 82 -9.56 -18.67 5.31
C LEU A 82 -9.32 -19.21 6.73
#